data_AF-A0A067P441-F1
#
_entry.id   AF-A0A067P441-F1
#
_cell.length_a   1.000
_cell.length_b   1.000
_cell.length_c   1.000
_cell.angle_alpha   90.00
_cell.angle_beta   90.00
_cell.angle_gamma   90.00
#
_symmetry.space_group_name_H-M   'P 1'
#
loop_
_entity.id
_entity.type
_entity.pdbx_description
1 polymer ?
#
loop_
_entity_poly.entity_id
_entity_poly.type
_entity_poly.pdbx_seq_one_letter_code
_entity_poly.pdbx_strand_id
1 'polypeptide(L)'
;MVRCTPLAFAWASIFINAVAGDPVDWVNVKYVQRASSQGSTTKDARDAIVNSADSLNKKGPWTIMSGDILPPSKDKRDYLSFAPYHWPDCNWCATGRQHLAHGPSSPDNNEDDGVGDDDGLRGPDYYGSNPAYYEVSSEESNQTHPQATNGRMQRRRRSSILQESPGPQAQVPLGTSVAFPIATSSVLKLTTTSTKTQSVTGTPGPAGAAAKTGTKTSKQSCTPSPTKSLAPSATWTKCPYVVRDGRVNPDVRKLKGPPSIQSVSQATLFNALASQFSSSASLSSSYIQNVNDLINVFFLDSKTAMNPNVNFGQMVRGPGDNGQRGTFTGILDIRGIVKIVNALLILRTGVRKGSDVSQRGEDDVQSVDAAMRRWVSQYVHWLQTSPLAEKAASRPNNHGSFFTAQLAATQMFLGDKAGAIQTLTSFFEGSFLNQIASSGEQPMECVRTRPWHYRSFNLEALITNAKLGDQLGANFWAHKSKYGATIQTAVDYTMGLDPGREDPSELVPHVAAVAAAYGDPSGKYQDFMKKYQPDYKQRAFWFYDQTSALPNSPAGKASRGEGSVKETDVSGHPAASFTVPPFACPEQFLYEPSGATEFDDGLFFSCAEIAPFY
;
A
#
# COMPACT_ATOMS: atom_id res chain seq x y z
N MET A 1 -11.57 43.45 -6.70
CA MET A 1 -10.44 43.65 -7.63
C MET A 1 -9.26 44.19 -6.84
N VAL A 2 -8.28 43.34 -6.57
CA VAL A 2 -6.83 43.64 -6.50
C VAL A 2 -6.22 42.37 -7.10
N ARG A 3 -5.58 42.48 -8.27
CA ARG A 3 -4.98 41.35 -9.00
C ARG A 3 -3.50 41.27 -8.60
N CYS A 4 -3.07 40.14 -8.06
CA CYS A 4 -1.64 39.79 -7.99
C CYS A 4 -1.29 38.93 -9.20
N THR A 5 -0.40 39.45 -10.03
CA THR A 5 0.25 38.79 -11.17
C THR A 5 1.21 37.70 -10.65
N PRO A 6 1.23 36.47 -11.22
CA PRO A 6 2.29 35.53 -10.91
C PRO A 6 3.53 35.86 -11.74
N LEU A 7 4.64 36.15 -11.07
CA LEU A 7 5.99 36.11 -11.64
C LEU A 7 6.31 34.66 -12.00
N ALA A 8 6.56 34.39 -13.28
CA ALA A 8 7.08 33.13 -13.76
C ALA A 8 8.55 33.00 -13.30
N PHE A 9 8.80 32.16 -12.29
CA PHE A 9 10.13 31.65 -12.01
C PHE A 9 10.31 30.30 -12.70
N ALA A 10 11.14 30.27 -13.74
CA ALA A 10 11.67 29.05 -14.31
C ALA A 10 12.66 28.42 -13.32
N TRP A 11 12.25 27.36 -12.64
CA TRP A 11 13.15 26.53 -11.84
C TRP A 11 13.50 25.26 -12.61
N ALA A 12 14.71 25.26 -13.21
CA ALA A 12 15.36 24.05 -13.67
C ALA A 12 15.66 23.16 -12.46
N SER A 13 14.84 22.14 -12.23
CA SER A 13 15.07 21.15 -11.19
C SER A 13 15.92 20.01 -11.76
N ILE A 14 17.10 19.82 -11.19
CA ILE A 14 17.94 18.64 -11.41
C ILE A 14 17.19 17.44 -10.80
N PHE A 15 16.56 16.61 -11.64
CA PHE A 15 15.83 15.43 -11.20
C PHE A 15 16.80 14.30 -10.82
N ILE A 16 16.84 13.97 -9.52
CA ILE A 16 17.41 12.70 -9.06
C ILE A 16 16.32 11.63 -9.24
N ASN A 17 16.59 10.68 -10.14
CA ASN A 17 15.75 9.53 -10.48
C ASN A 17 15.50 8.59 -9.29
N ALA A 18 14.48 8.86 -8.48
CA ALA A 18 13.89 7.84 -7.61
C ALA A 18 12.94 6.98 -8.46
N VAL A 19 13.12 5.66 -8.44
CA VAL A 19 12.20 4.73 -9.11
C VAL A 19 10.89 4.71 -8.33
N ALA A 20 9.89 5.47 -8.79
CA ALA A 20 8.51 5.24 -8.41
C ALA A 20 8.07 3.91 -9.05
N GLY A 21 7.69 2.93 -8.24
CA GLY A 21 7.11 1.69 -8.76
C GLY A 21 5.72 1.94 -9.35
N ASP A 22 5.31 1.15 -10.33
CA ASP A 22 3.92 1.12 -10.76
C ASP A 22 3.04 0.67 -9.58
N PRO A 23 1.72 0.95 -9.58
CA PRO A 23 0.77 0.31 -8.67
C PRO A 23 0.98 -1.20 -8.56
N VAL A 24 0.69 -1.79 -7.40
CA VAL A 24 0.60 -3.25 -7.29
C VAL A 24 -0.52 -3.74 -8.19
N ASP A 25 -0.20 -4.75 -8.99
CA ASP A 25 -1.13 -5.32 -9.93
C ASP A 25 -0.81 -6.80 -10.16
N TRP A 26 -1.79 -7.53 -10.73
CA TRP A 26 -1.66 -8.91 -11.16
C TRP A 26 -1.80 -9.03 -12.68
N VAL A 27 -0.76 -9.54 -13.34
CA VAL A 27 -0.78 -9.82 -14.76
C VAL A 27 -1.27 -11.25 -15.00
N ASN A 28 -2.37 -11.40 -15.74
CA ASN A 28 -2.94 -12.70 -16.05
C ASN A 28 -1.93 -13.57 -16.83
N VAL A 29 -1.53 -14.69 -16.24
CA VAL A 29 -0.44 -15.54 -16.77
C VAL A 29 -0.78 -16.09 -18.16
N LYS A 30 -2.04 -16.49 -18.39
CA LYS A 30 -2.49 -17.02 -19.70
C LYS A 30 -2.57 -15.92 -20.76
N TYR A 31 -2.80 -14.68 -20.35
CA TYR A 31 -2.76 -13.54 -21.27
C TYR A 31 -1.35 -13.28 -21.77
N VAL A 32 -0.34 -13.24 -20.87
CA VAL A 32 1.06 -13.02 -21.24
C VAL A 32 1.52 -13.99 -22.32
N GLN A 33 1.20 -15.29 -22.17
CA GLN A 33 1.57 -16.33 -23.13
C GLN A 33 0.96 -16.15 -24.52
N ARG A 34 -0.23 -15.53 -24.62
CA ARG A 34 -0.92 -15.27 -25.89
C ARG A 34 -0.44 -13.96 -26.51
N ALA A 35 -0.39 -12.91 -25.70
CA ALA A 35 -0.06 -11.55 -26.12
C ALA A 35 1.41 -11.34 -26.48
N SER A 36 2.31 -12.22 -26.02
CA SER A 36 3.72 -12.24 -26.46
C SER A 36 3.89 -12.50 -27.96
N SER A 37 2.87 -13.07 -28.62
CA SER A 37 2.92 -13.47 -30.03
C SER A 37 2.00 -12.68 -30.96
N GLN A 38 1.10 -11.82 -30.44
CA GLN A 38 0.06 -11.16 -31.24
C GLN A 38 -0.32 -9.77 -30.71
N GLY A 39 -0.40 -8.79 -31.62
CA GLY A 39 -1.15 -7.54 -31.42
C GLY A 39 -0.30 -6.25 -31.45
N SER A 40 -0.71 -5.30 -32.31
CA SER A 40 -0.12 -3.96 -32.42
C SER A 40 -0.53 -3.02 -31.27
N THR A 41 -1.67 -3.26 -30.63
CA THR A 41 -2.30 -2.30 -29.70
C THR A 41 -1.59 -2.11 -28.36
N THR A 42 -0.79 -3.09 -27.91
CA THR A 42 0.02 -3.00 -26.68
C THR A 42 1.52 -3.00 -26.95
N LYS A 43 1.94 -2.79 -28.21
CA LYS A 43 3.36 -2.82 -28.59
C LYS A 43 4.18 -1.82 -27.76
N ASP A 44 3.73 -0.57 -27.69
CA ASP A 44 4.47 0.49 -26.98
C ASP A 44 4.61 0.19 -25.47
N ALA A 45 3.55 -0.32 -24.85
CA ALA A 45 3.60 -0.75 -23.45
C ALA A 45 4.58 -1.92 -23.23
N ARG A 46 4.65 -2.88 -24.16
CA ARG A 46 5.64 -3.97 -24.10
C ARG A 46 7.06 -3.44 -24.24
N ASP A 47 7.29 -2.53 -25.19
CA ASP A 47 8.60 -1.90 -25.38
C ASP A 47 9.01 -1.11 -24.13
N ALA A 48 8.08 -0.38 -23.51
CA ALA A 48 8.31 0.32 -22.25
C ALA A 48 8.65 -0.62 -21.09
N ILE A 49 8.01 -1.80 -21.01
CA ILE A 49 8.35 -2.84 -20.03
C ILE A 49 9.77 -3.35 -20.24
N VAL A 50 10.16 -3.66 -21.48
CA VAL A 50 11.52 -4.12 -21.82
C VAL A 50 12.56 -3.06 -21.47
N ASN A 51 12.35 -1.81 -21.91
CA ASN A 51 13.24 -0.70 -21.61
C ASN A 51 13.37 -0.46 -20.10
N SER A 52 12.27 -0.61 -19.36
CA SER A 52 12.26 -0.47 -17.91
C SER A 52 13.00 -1.62 -17.22
N ALA A 53 12.85 -2.86 -17.69
CA ALA A 53 13.63 -4.00 -17.22
C ALA A 53 15.13 -3.72 -17.38
N ASP A 54 15.58 -3.31 -18.57
CA ASP A 54 16.98 -3.00 -18.85
C ASP A 54 17.51 -1.85 -17.97
N SER A 55 16.69 -0.82 -17.73
CA SER A 55 17.04 0.30 -16.85
C SER A 55 17.17 -0.13 -15.39
N LEU A 56 16.27 -0.99 -14.90
CA LEU A 56 16.27 -1.50 -13.54
C LEU A 56 17.44 -2.47 -13.29
N ASN A 57 17.80 -3.28 -14.29
CA ASN A 57 18.93 -4.20 -14.20
C ASN A 57 20.26 -3.49 -13.96
N LYS A 58 20.40 -2.23 -14.38
CA LYS A 58 21.59 -1.40 -14.11
C LYS A 58 21.65 -0.84 -12.69
N LYS A 59 20.54 -0.87 -11.95
CA LYS A 59 20.40 -0.25 -10.61
C LYS A 59 20.43 -1.26 -9.47
N GLY A 60 20.07 -2.51 -9.74
CA GLY A 60 20.12 -3.62 -8.80
C GLY A 60 21.45 -4.39 -8.81
N PRO A 61 21.51 -5.54 -8.14
CA PRO A 61 20.46 -6.10 -7.28
C PRO A 61 20.33 -5.31 -5.96
N TRP A 62 19.12 -5.24 -5.41
CA TRP A 62 18.84 -4.53 -4.17
C TRP A 62 18.83 -5.47 -2.97
N THR A 63 19.17 -4.95 -1.79
CA THR A 63 19.10 -5.67 -0.52
C THR A 63 18.79 -4.71 0.62
N ILE A 64 18.06 -5.21 1.64
CA ILE A 64 17.77 -4.47 2.87
C ILE A 64 19.01 -4.31 3.77
N MET A 65 20.08 -5.09 3.54
CA MET A 65 21.28 -5.14 4.38
C MET A 65 22.19 -3.90 4.27
N SER A 66 21.96 -3.05 3.27
CA SER A 66 22.86 -1.96 2.86
C SER A 66 22.74 -0.66 3.70
N GLY A 67 21.95 -0.69 4.79
CA GLY A 67 21.76 0.46 5.69
C GLY A 67 22.58 0.41 6.99
N ASP A 68 22.77 1.58 7.59
CA ASP A 68 23.46 1.76 8.89
C ASP A 68 22.51 1.67 10.08
N ILE A 69 21.19 1.82 9.85
CA ILE A 69 20.17 1.73 10.89
C ILE A 69 19.73 0.27 11.01
N LEU A 70 19.91 -0.31 12.20
CA LEU A 70 19.52 -1.68 12.50
C LEU A 70 18.07 -1.74 13.02
N PRO A 71 17.34 -2.82 12.73
CA PRO A 71 16.12 -3.12 13.46
C PRO A 71 16.43 -3.42 14.94
N PRO A 72 15.44 -3.30 15.84
CA PRO A 72 15.59 -3.62 17.25
C PRO A 72 16.14 -5.03 17.56
N SER A 73 15.87 -6.03 16.70
CA SER A 73 16.45 -7.38 16.81
C SER A 73 17.96 -7.43 16.64
N LYS A 74 18.56 -6.38 16.05
CA LYS A 74 19.95 -6.28 15.58
C LYS A 74 20.29 -7.24 14.43
N ASP A 75 19.33 -8.00 13.93
CA ASP A 75 19.48 -8.78 12.71
C ASP A 75 19.17 -7.89 11.49
N LYS A 76 20.18 -7.55 10.70
CA LYS A 76 20.02 -6.74 9.48
C LYS A 76 19.06 -7.37 8.45
N ARG A 77 18.79 -8.68 8.56
CA ARG A 77 17.88 -9.42 7.68
C ARG A 77 16.41 -9.23 8.07
N ASP A 78 16.11 -8.64 9.22
CA ASP A 78 14.76 -8.23 9.54
C ASP A 78 14.39 -6.93 8.81
N TYR A 79 13.24 -6.95 8.14
CA TYR A 79 12.76 -5.77 7.41
C TYR A 79 12.42 -4.63 8.37
N LEU A 80 13.08 -3.50 8.17
CA LEU A 80 12.85 -2.27 8.92
C LEU A 80 12.32 -1.19 8.00
N SER A 81 11.20 -0.59 8.42
CA SER A 81 10.71 0.67 7.88
C SER A 81 10.10 1.51 9.01
N PHE A 82 9.77 2.75 8.69
CA PHE A 82 9.30 3.74 9.64
C PHE A 82 7.89 4.18 9.28
N ALA A 83 7.01 4.31 10.28
CA ALA A 83 5.66 4.82 10.05
C ALA A 83 5.72 6.21 9.41
N PRO A 84 5.10 6.42 8.23
CA PRO A 84 5.30 7.64 7.45
C PRO A 84 4.69 8.87 8.10
N TYR A 85 3.57 8.74 8.81
CA TYR A 85 2.85 9.90 9.36
C TYR A 85 3.20 10.23 10.81
N HIS A 86 4.20 9.57 11.38
CA HIS A 86 4.58 9.76 12.78
C HIS A 86 5.72 10.77 12.91
N TRP A 87 5.49 11.80 13.72
CA TRP A 87 6.42 12.90 13.97
C TRP A 87 6.82 12.98 15.44
N PRO A 88 8.08 13.31 15.76
CA PRO A 88 8.50 13.50 17.15
C PRO A 88 7.75 14.66 17.79
N ASP A 89 7.25 14.44 19.02
CA ASP A 89 6.62 15.45 19.86
C ASP A 89 7.47 15.72 21.11
N CYS A 90 8.57 16.42 20.92
CA CYS A 90 9.52 16.74 21.98
C CYS A 90 9.23 18.14 22.57
N ASN A 91 8.23 18.28 23.43
CA ASN A 91 8.03 19.54 24.18
C ASN A 91 8.80 19.55 25.51
N TRP A 92 10.13 19.47 25.46
CA TRP A 92 10.99 19.47 26.66
C TRP A 92 11.12 20.83 27.35
N CYS A 93 10.46 21.88 26.84
CA CYS A 93 10.42 23.21 27.44
C CYS A 93 9.33 23.40 28.50
N ALA A 94 8.42 22.42 28.69
CA ALA A 94 7.18 22.62 29.44
C ALA A 94 7.35 22.74 30.97
N THR A 95 8.51 22.41 31.54
CA THR A 95 8.82 22.75 32.94
C THR A 95 9.44 24.15 33.03
N GLY A 96 8.67 25.18 32.64
CA GLY A 96 9.08 26.57 32.85
C GLY A 96 8.61 27.57 31.79
N ARG A 97 7.39 28.10 31.99
CA ARG A 97 6.75 29.25 31.31
C ARG A 97 6.18 28.95 29.90
N GLN A 98 4.86 28.81 29.88
CA GLN A 98 4.03 28.99 28.68
C GLN A 98 4.24 30.41 28.13
N HIS A 99 4.64 30.54 26.87
CA HIS A 99 4.63 31.82 26.15
C HIS A 99 3.87 31.72 24.81
N LEU A 100 2.86 30.86 24.74
CA LEU A 100 1.84 30.88 23.68
C LEU A 100 0.44 30.71 24.26
N ALA A 101 0.14 31.48 25.31
CA ALA A 101 -1.21 31.62 25.82
C ALA A 101 -1.57 33.11 25.86
N HIS A 102 -1.98 33.68 24.72
CA HIS A 102 -2.90 34.83 24.72
C HIS A 102 -3.78 34.84 23.46
N GLY A 103 -5.08 34.79 23.70
CA GLY A 103 -6.10 35.51 22.96
C GLY A 103 -7.29 35.71 23.92
N PRO A 104 -8.31 36.54 23.61
CA PRO A 104 -8.35 37.73 22.76
C PRO A 104 -8.84 38.98 23.55
N SER A 105 -8.43 40.19 23.14
CA SER A 105 -9.14 41.44 23.46
C SER A 105 -8.78 42.54 22.44
N SER A 106 -9.80 42.98 21.70
CA SER A 106 -9.87 44.11 20.72
C SER A 106 -9.43 45.49 21.28
N PRO A 107 -9.44 46.58 20.47
CA PRO A 107 -9.25 46.76 19.03
C PRO A 107 -8.17 47.84 18.68
N ASP A 108 -8.01 48.13 17.38
CA ASP A 108 -7.41 49.34 16.79
C ASP A 108 -5.87 49.48 16.66
N ASN A 109 -5.37 49.25 15.44
CA ASN A 109 -4.85 50.26 14.49
C ASN A 109 -3.67 49.76 13.64
N ASN A 110 -3.72 50.19 12.37
CA ASN A 110 -2.79 49.95 11.28
C ASN A 110 -1.31 50.02 11.68
N GLU A 111 -0.51 49.10 11.15
CA GLU A 111 0.76 49.39 10.45
C GLU A 111 1.28 48.12 9.75
N ASP A 112 2.11 48.35 8.75
CA ASP A 112 2.23 47.60 7.48
C ASP A 112 3.64 47.06 7.33
N ASP A 113 3.96 45.87 7.84
CA ASP A 113 5.33 45.35 7.76
C ASP A 113 5.38 43.88 7.30
N GLY A 114 5.53 43.69 5.99
CA GLY A 114 6.52 42.78 5.39
C GLY A 114 6.28 41.26 5.47
N VAL A 115 5.73 40.72 4.38
CA VAL A 115 5.75 39.28 4.06
C VAL A 115 7.19 38.84 3.72
N GLY A 116 7.70 37.85 4.45
CA GLY A 116 8.98 37.17 4.18
C GLY A 116 8.79 35.66 4.02
N ASP A 117 8.73 35.25 2.75
CA ASP A 117 9.16 34.00 2.11
C ASP A 117 9.07 32.65 2.87
N ASP A 118 8.18 31.81 2.34
CA ASP A 118 7.97 30.39 2.64
C ASP A 118 8.85 29.53 1.71
N ASP A 119 9.94 28.98 2.23
CA ASP A 119 10.80 28.05 1.50
C ASP A 119 10.15 26.67 1.40
N GLY A 120 9.74 26.33 0.17
CA GLY A 120 9.14 25.07 -0.20
C GLY A 120 10.03 23.84 0.04
N LEU A 121 9.46 22.82 0.68
CA LEU A 121 9.99 21.45 0.68
C LEU A 121 8.92 20.52 0.11
N ARG A 122 8.83 20.53 -1.22
CA ARG A 122 8.10 19.53 -2.01
C ARG A 122 9.01 18.30 -2.17
N GLY A 123 8.85 17.31 -1.30
CA GLY A 123 9.49 16.00 -1.46
C GLY A 123 8.57 15.05 -2.26
N PRO A 124 9.08 14.24 -3.20
CA PRO A 124 8.24 13.31 -3.96
C PRO A 124 7.75 12.21 -3.02
N ASP A 125 6.44 12.04 -2.96
CA ASP A 125 5.82 10.96 -2.19
C ASP A 125 6.22 9.62 -2.76
N TYR A 126 6.60 8.72 -1.86
CA TYR A 126 7.16 7.40 -2.15
C TYR A 126 6.09 6.39 -2.65
N TYR A 127 4.88 6.87 -2.93
CA TYR A 127 3.69 6.09 -3.29
C TYR A 127 2.83 6.70 -4.42
N GLY A 128 3.41 7.51 -5.30
CA GLY A 128 2.72 8.05 -6.48
C GLY A 128 3.63 8.11 -7.71
N SER A 129 3.09 7.77 -8.88
CA SER A 129 3.78 7.55 -10.15
C SER A 129 3.85 8.83 -11.00
N ASN A 130 4.95 9.10 -11.74
CA ASN A 130 4.90 9.74 -13.08
C ASN A 130 6.25 9.65 -13.86
N PRO A 131 6.27 9.75 -15.22
CA PRO A 131 7.38 9.36 -16.09
C PRO A 131 8.22 10.51 -16.67
N ALA A 132 9.31 10.10 -17.32
CA ALA A 132 10.24 10.93 -18.07
C ALA A 132 9.72 11.26 -19.49
N TYR A 133 9.88 12.53 -19.89
CA TYR A 133 9.51 13.11 -21.19
C TYR A 133 10.71 13.22 -22.16
N TYR A 134 10.39 13.29 -23.46
CA TYR A 134 11.04 14.20 -24.42
C TYR A 134 9.93 14.92 -25.25
N GLU A 135 10.06 16.25 -25.38
CA GLU A 135 9.10 17.24 -25.93
C GLU A 135 9.09 17.35 -27.47
N VAL A 136 7.93 17.77 -28.02
CA VAL A 136 7.82 18.71 -29.15
C VAL A 136 6.61 19.66 -28.92
N SER A 137 6.83 20.95 -29.22
CA SER A 137 5.96 22.15 -29.17
C SER A 137 4.62 22.00 -29.94
N SER A 138 3.54 22.80 -29.81
CA SER A 138 3.34 24.25 -29.55
C SER A 138 1.83 24.59 -29.39
N GLU A 139 1.56 25.81 -28.92
CA GLU A 139 0.44 26.74 -29.24
C GLU A 139 -0.89 26.77 -28.43
N GLU A 140 -1.24 28.01 -28.05
CA GLU A 140 -2.34 28.49 -27.23
C GLU A 140 -3.71 28.50 -27.94
N SER A 141 -4.81 28.42 -27.19
CA SER A 141 -5.96 29.33 -27.40
C SER A 141 -6.91 29.41 -26.21
N ASN A 142 -7.34 30.65 -25.94
CA ASN A 142 -8.34 31.11 -24.98
C ASN A 142 -9.72 30.46 -25.16
N GLN A 143 -10.48 30.26 -24.07
CA GLN A 143 -11.84 30.85 -23.90
C GLN A 143 -12.50 30.53 -22.53
N THR A 144 -12.74 31.62 -21.78
CA THR A 144 -13.94 32.03 -21.00
C THR A 144 -14.86 31.02 -20.28
N HIS A 145 -14.95 31.20 -18.95
CA HIS A 145 -15.97 30.70 -18.00
C HIS A 145 -17.33 31.43 -18.10
N PRO A 146 -18.40 30.85 -17.51
CA PRO A 146 -18.98 31.53 -16.34
C PRO A 146 -19.35 30.61 -15.14
N GLN A 147 -19.58 31.30 -14.02
CA GLN A 147 -19.60 30.86 -12.62
C GLN A 147 -20.95 30.27 -12.14
N ALA A 148 -20.90 29.47 -11.08
CA ALA A 148 -22.00 29.25 -10.15
C ALA A 148 -21.49 29.09 -8.70
N THR A 149 -22.36 29.44 -7.75
CA THR A 149 -22.11 30.00 -6.42
C THR A 149 -22.02 28.97 -5.28
N ASN A 150 -21.04 29.15 -4.38
CA ASN A 150 -20.86 28.38 -3.14
C ASN A 150 -21.65 28.94 -1.95
N GLY A 151 -22.47 28.09 -1.32
CA GLY A 151 -23.10 28.34 -0.01
C GLY A 151 -22.26 27.75 1.13
N ARG A 152 -21.74 28.62 2.01
CA ARG A 152 -20.86 28.31 3.15
C ARG A 152 -21.69 28.14 4.43
N MET A 153 -21.72 26.96 5.04
CA MET A 153 -22.33 26.74 6.36
C MET A 153 -21.27 26.75 7.47
N GLN A 154 -21.48 27.60 8.48
CA GLN A 154 -20.60 27.75 9.65
C GLN A 154 -20.96 26.75 10.77
N ARG A 155 -19.96 26.04 11.29
CA ARG A 155 -20.07 25.14 12.45
C ARG A 155 -20.04 25.95 13.76
N ARG A 156 -21.10 25.83 14.58
CA ARG A 156 -21.12 26.24 16.00
C ARG A 156 -20.51 25.15 16.87
N ARG A 157 -19.54 25.51 17.72
CA ARG A 157 -19.05 24.69 18.84
C ARG A 157 -20.05 24.75 19.99
N ARG A 158 -20.38 23.61 20.59
CA ARG A 158 -21.01 23.54 21.91
C ARG A 158 -20.24 22.54 22.77
N SER A 159 -19.72 23.04 23.88
CA SER A 159 -19.08 22.24 24.94
C SER A 159 -20.13 21.92 25.99
N SER A 160 -20.24 20.67 26.41
CA SER A 160 -20.88 20.33 27.69
C SER A 160 -20.27 19.05 28.25
N ILE A 161 -19.76 19.19 29.48
CA ILE A 161 -19.26 18.18 30.39
C ILE A 161 -20.45 17.59 31.15
N LEU A 162 -20.58 16.26 31.22
CA LEU A 162 -21.39 15.49 32.20
C LEU A 162 -20.69 14.12 32.34
N GLN A 163 -19.95 13.81 33.41
CA GLN A 163 -20.35 13.38 34.76
C GLN A 163 -21.08 12.02 34.77
N GLU A 164 -20.33 10.96 35.14
CA GLU A 164 -20.74 9.56 35.22
C GLU A 164 -21.59 9.23 36.47
N SER A 165 -22.44 8.21 36.37
CA SER A 165 -22.99 7.45 37.50
C SER A 165 -23.27 6.00 37.06
N PRO A 166 -23.13 4.98 37.94
CA PRO A 166 -23.01 3.58 37.52
C PRO A 166 -24.30 2.75 37.67
N GLY A 167 -24.45 1.75 36.79
CA GLY A 167 -25.28 0.55 37.00
C GLY A 167 -25.83 -0.06 35.70
N PRO A 168 -26.36 -1.29 35.70
CA PRO A 168 -25.91 -2.53 36.36
C PRO A 168 -25.42 -3.59 35.36
N GLN A 169 -24.73 -4.62 35.85
CA GLN A 169 -24.23 -5.76 35.07
C GLN A 169 -25.34 -6.53 34.37
N ALA A 170 -25.21 -6.74 33.05
CA ALA A 170 -25.95 -7.73 32.29
C ALA A 170 -24.97 -8.72 31.66
N GLN A 171 -25.17 -10.01 31.93
CA GLN A 171 -24.39 -11.12 31.37
C GLN A 171 -24.68 -11.27 29.87
N VAL A 172 -23.61 -11.40 29.07
CA VAL A 172 -23.65 -11.63 27.62
C VAL A 172 -23.23 -13.07 27.33
N PRO A 173 -23.91 -13.82 26.42
CA PRO A 173 -23.46 -15.14 25.99
C PRO A 173 -22.27 -15.03 25.02
N LEU A 174 -21.30 -15.94 25.15
CA LEU A 174 -20.15 -16.07 24.25
C LEU A 174 -20.59 -16.25 22.79
N GLY A 175 -20.28 -15.27 21.95
CA GLY A 175 -20.31 -15.40 20.49
C GLY A 175 -19.12 -16.25 20.01
N THR A 176 -19.42 -17.17 19.10
CA THR A 176 -18.51 -18.14 18.50
C THR A 176 -17.39 -17.48 17.68
N SER A 177 -16.16 -17.71 18.10
CA SER A 177 -14.95 -17.52 17.29
C SER A 177 -15.00 -18.42 16.07
N VAL A 178 -14.86 -17.85 14.87
CA VAL A 178 -14.65 -18.59 13.63
C VAL A 178 -13.19 -19.06 13.64
N ALA A 179 -12.99 -20.35 13.94
CA ALA A 179 -11.70 -21.01 13.85
C ALA A 179 -11.39 -21.38 12.39
N PHE A 180 -10.22 -20.96 11.89
CA PHE A 180 -9.68 -21.46 10.62
C PHE A 180 -9.27 -22.95 10.77
N PRO A 181 -9.57 -23.82 9.81
CA PRO A 181 -9.21 -25.24 9.90
C PRO A 181 -7.70 -25.42 9.77
N ILE A 182 -7.05 -25.91 10.82
CA ILE A 182 -5.66 -26.34 10.82
C ILE A 182 -5.59 -27.73 10.19
N ALA A 183 -4.89 -27.86 9.06
CA ALA A 183 -4.53 -29.16 8.50
C ALA A 183 -3.49 -29.85 9.41
N THR A 184 -3.83 -31.03 9.93
CA THR A 184 -2.95 -31.86 10.76
C THR A 184 -1.77 -32.37 9.93
N SER A 185 -0.54 -32.06 10.33
CA SER A 185 0.68 -32.69 9.82
C SER A 185 1.45 -33.37 10.95
N SER A 186 1.88 -34.60 10.66
CA SER A 186 2.48 -35.58 11.57
C SER A 186 3.77 -35.10 12.24
N VAL A 187 3.87 -35.39 13.53
CA VAL A 187 4.96 -35.01 14.44
C VAL A 187 6.23 -35.81 14.14
N LEU A 188 7.31 -35.12 13.75
CA LEU A 188 8.68 -35.65 13.79
C LEU A 188 9.31 -35.31 15.15
N LYS A 189 9.72 -36.36 15.88
CA LYS A 189 10.39 -36.29 17.19
C LYS A 189 11.75 -35.59 17.06
N LEU A 190 11.95 -34.51 17.81
CA LEU A 190 13.25 -33.88 18.01
C LEU A 190 13.81 -34.29 19.38
N THR A 191 15.00 -34.89 19.37
CA THR A 191 15.80 -35.29 20.52
C THR A 191 16.27 -34.08 21.33
N THR A 192 16.02 -34.12 22.64
CA THR A 192 16.48 -33.15 23.64
C THR A 192 17.95 -33.39 24.02
N THR A 193 18.79 -32.36 23.90
CA THR A 193 20.11 -32.32 24.55
C THR A 193 20.12 -31.20 25.58
N SER A 194 20.34 -31.61 26.83
CA SER A 194 20.46 -30.75 28.03
C SER A 194 21.85 -30.12 28.07
N THR A 195 21.92 -28.79 28.24
CA THR A 195 23.17 -28.10 28.57
C THR A 195 22.99 -27.31 29.87
N LYS A 196 23.83 -27.67 30.85
CA LYS A 196 23.83 -27.17 32.23
C LYS A 196 24.10 -25.67 32.31
N THR A 197 23.34 -25.01 33.17
CA THR A 197 23.55 -23.64 33.66
C THR A 197 24.75 -23.60 34.60
N GLN A 198 25.74 -22.74 34.34
CA GLN A 198 26.73 -22.32 35.33
C GLN A 198 26.62 -20.81 35.53
N SER A 199 26.30 -20.42 36.75
CA SER A 199 26.37 -19.06 37.28
C SER A 199 27.82 -18.69 37.56
N VAL A 200 28.30 -17.55 37.04
CA VAL A 200 29.54 -16.93 37.48
C VAL A 200 29.24 -15.50 37.92
N THR A 201 29.33 -15.31 39.24
CA THR A 201 29.39 -14.03 39.96
C THR A 201 30.65 -13.25 39.63
N GLY A 202 30.52 -11.93 39.55
CA GLY A 202 31.52 -11.01 39.00
C GLY A 202 32.68 -10.60 39.91
N THR A 203 33.54 -9.74 39.34
CA THR A 203 34.57 -8.97 40.01
C THR A 203 34.68 -7.57 39.38
N PRO A 204 35.13 -6.54 40.14
CA PRO A 204 34.91 -5.13 39.83
C PRO A 204 36.02 -4.54 38.94
N GLY A 205 35.64 -3.68 37.99
CA GLY A 205 36.57 -2.85 37.22
C GLY A 205 37.09 -1.66 38.04
N PRO A 206 38.32 -1.18 37.79
CA PRO A 206 39.03 -0.26 38.67
C PRO A 206 38.53 1.19 38.60
N ALA A 207 38.69 1.89 39.73
CA ALA A 207 38.32 3.26 39.96
C ALA A 207 39.28 4.28 39.33
N GLY A 208 38.70 5.35 38.76
CA GLY A 208 39.16 6.73 38.96
C GLY A 208 40.27 7.29 38.08
N ALA A 209 39.88 8.14 37.13
CA ALA A 209 40.63 9.38 36.85
C ALA A 209 39.63 10.55 36.78
N ALA A 210 39.74 11.46 37.75
CA ALA A 210 38.87 12.62 37.90
C ALA A 210 39.14 13.65 36.79
N ALA A 211 38.13 13.89 35.95
CA ALA A 211 38.14 15.04 35.04
C ALA A 211 37.61 16.27 35.80
N LYS A 212 38.44 17.31 35.83
CA LYS A 212 38.23 18.60 36.50
C LYS A 212 36.87 19.22 36.15
N THR A 213 36.07 19.48 37.18
CA THR A 213 34.85 20.30 37.11
C THR A 213 35.22 21.77 36.89
N GLY A 214 35.21 22.20 35.63
CA GLY A 214 35.07 23.61 35.29
C GLY A 214 33.58 23.97 35.31
N THR A 215 33.16 24.74 36.31
CA THR A 215 31.85 25.41 36.36
C THR A 215 31.70 26.36 35.18
N LYS A 216 31.16 25.85 34.07
CA LYS A 216 30.36 26.65 33.15
C LYS A 216 28.93 26.15 33.32
N THR A 217 28.07 26.99 33.89
CA THR A 217 26.62 26.86 33.80
C THR A 217 26.25 26.80 32.32
N SER A 218 26.15 25.59 31.76
CA SER A 218 25.45 25.40 30.50
C SER A 218 23.98 25.66 30.82
N LYS A 219 23.44 26.75 30.28
CA LYS A 219 21.99 26.86 30.12
C LYS A 219 21.59 25.60 29.37
N GLN A 220 20.78 24.72 29.99
CA GLN A 220 20.10 23.65 29.27
C GLN A 220 19.34 24.33 28.13
N SER A 221 19.85 24.24 26.90
CA SER A 221 19.14 24.78 25.76
C SER A 221 17.95 23.87 25.50
N CYS A 222 16.78 24.37 25.89
CA CYS A 222 15.54 23.70 25.60
C CYS A 222 15.36 23.66 24.08
N THR A 223 14.98 22.50 23.56
CA THR A 223 14.75 22.33 22.12
C THR A 223 13.28 22.63 21.82
N PRO A 224 12.94 23.71 21.11
CA PRO A 224 11.56 24.03 20.78
C PRO A 224 10.97 23.03 19.78
N SER A 225 9.73 22.59 20.02
CA SER A 225 8.91 21.89 19.03
C SER A 225 8.21 22.92 18.13
N PRO A 226 8.15 22.71 16.81
CA PRO A 226 8.71 21.58 16.08
C PRO A 226 10.22 21.75 15.86
N THR A 227 11.01 20.76 16.27
CA THR A 227 12.44 20.80 15.98
C THR A 227 12.72 20.34 14.55
N LYS A 228 13.27 21.23 13.73
CA LYS A 228 13.81 20.86 12.40
C LYS A 228 15.14 20.08 12.48
N SER A 229 15.77 19.99 13.65
CA SER A 229 17.04 19.28 13.86
C SER A 229 17.27 18.96 15.34
N LEU A 230 17.29 17.66 15.66
CA LEU A 230 17.87 17.10 16.88
C LEU A 230 18.90 16.04 16.45
N ALA A 231 19.97 15.87 17.21
CA ALA A 231 20.97 14.84 16.94
C ALA A 231 20.29 13.46 16.88
N PRO A 232 20.47 12.68 15.80
CA PRO A 232 19.68 11.48 15.51
C PRO A 232 19.46 10.59 16.74
N SER A 233 20.51 10.21 17.46
CA SER A 233 20.43 9.25 18.58
C SER A 233 19.49 9.68 19.72
N ALA A 234 19.34 10.99 20.00
CA ALA A 234 18.48 11.48 21.07
C ALA A 234 17.03 11.72 20.61
N THR A 235 16.82 12.14 19.35
CA THR A 235 15.48 12.35 18.76
C THR A 235 14.67 11.06 18.73
N TRP A 236 15.32 9.94 18.41
CA TRP A 236 14.65 8.66 18.19
C TRP A 236 14.28 7.92 19.48
N THR A 237 14.99 8.19 20.57
CA THR A 237 14.92 7.37 21.80
C THR A 237 14.25 8.08 22.96
N LYS A 238 14.09 9.41 22.90
CA LYS A 238 13.60 10.22 24.02
C LYS A 238 12.28 10.93 23.76
N CYS A 239 11.86 11.08 22.51
CA CYS A 239 10.61 11.77 22.17
C CYS A 239 9.50 10.78 21.87
N PRO A 240 8.29 10.93 22.46
CA PRO A 240 7.12 10.26 21.92
C PRO A 240 6.87 10.75 20.49
N TYR A 241 6.24 9.91 19.68
CA TYR A 241 5.82 10.27 18.32
C TYR A 241 4.30 10.38 18.29
N VAL A 242 3.80 11.33 17.50
CA VAL A 242 2.37 11.56 17.28
C VAL A 242 2.07 11.48 15.80
N VAL A 243 0.91 10.94 15.46
CA VAL A 243 0.46 10.83 14.08
C VAL A 243 0.02 12.18 13.52
N ARG A 244 0.36 12.45 12.26
CA ARG A 244 -0.04 13.61 11.47
C ARG A 244 -0.44 13.13 10.08
N ASP A 245 -1.70 12.75 9.94
CA ASP A 245 -2.22 12.10 8.73
C ASP A 245 -1.87 12.87 7.45
N GLY A 246 -1.43 12.15 6.42
CA GLY A 246 -1.03 12.70 5.12
C GLY A 246 0.28 13.52 5.13
N ARG A 247 0.93 13.73 6.29
CA ARG A 247 2.20 14.46 6.39
C ARG A 247 3.36 13.49 6.57
N VAL A 248 4.03 13.14 5.48
CA VAL A 248 5.15 12.19 5.50
C VAL A 248 6.35 12.78 6.23
N ASN A 249 6.80 12.10 7.28
CA ASN A 249 8.06 12.37 7.94
C ASN A 249 9.22 11.94 7.01
N PRO A 250 10.13 12.85 6.61
CA PRO A 250 11.21 12.55 5.65
C PRO A 250 12.18 11.46 6.14
N ASP A 251 12.17 11.15 7.43
CA ASP A 251 12.97 10.10 8.06
C ASP A 251 12.78 8.72 7.43
N VAL A 252 11.62 8.44 6.85
CA VAL A 252 11.37 7.19 6.12
C VAL A 252 12.40 6.93 5.02
N ARG A 253 12.99 7.99 4.46
CA ARG A 253 13.98 7.93 3.37
C ARG A 253 15.38 7.50 3.85
N LYS A 254 15.60 7.43 5.17
CA LYS A 254 16.88 6.97 5.75
C LYS A 254 17.06 5.46 5.62
N LEU A 255 15.96 4.72 5.45
CA LEU A 255 15.96 3.26 5.40
C LEU A 255 16.02 2.75 3.96
N LYS A 256 16.78 1.68 3.75
CA LYS A 256 16.95 1.04 2.43
C LYS A 256 15.87 0.02 2.12
N GLY A 257 15.19 -0.52 3.13
CA GLY A 257 14.15 -1.53 3.00
C GLY A 257 13.05 -1.15 2.01
N PRO A 258 12.29 -0.07 2.26
CA PRO A 258 11.23 0.38 1.36
C PRO A 258 11.67 0.55 -0.11
N PRO A 259 12.68 1.38 -0.45
CA PRO A 259 13.18 1.52 -1.84
C PRO A 259 13.61 0.21 -2.48
N SER A 260 14.18 -0.70 -1.70
CA SER A 260 14.64 -1.98 -2.20
C SER A 260 13.50 -2.93 -2.56
N ILE A 261 12.47 -3.07 -1.70
CA ILE A 261 11.34 -3.98 -1.97
C ILE A 261 10.48 -3.49 -3.15
N GLN A 262 10.28 -2.18 -3.28
CA GLN A 262 9.60 -1.62 -4.45
C GLN A 262 10.39 -1.89 -5.74
N SER A 263 11.71 -1.65 -5.71
CA SER A 263 12.55 -1.84 -6.90
C SER A 263 12.67 -3.31 -7.31
N VAL A 264 12.91 -4.21 -6.34
CA VAL A 264 13.03 -5.65 -6.63
C VAL A 264 11.71 -6.22 -7.15
N SER A 265 10.56 -5.83 -6.60
CA SER A 265 9.26 -6.33 -7.05
C SER A 265 8.94 -5.88 -8.48
N GLN A 266 9.20 -4.61 -8.80
CA GLN A 266 9.01 -4.08 -10.16
C GLN A 266 9.97 -4.75 -11.15
N ALA A 267 11.26 -4.80 -10.82
CA ALA A 267 12.28 -5.37 -11.69
C ALA A 267 12.03 -6.87 -11.95
N THR A 268 11.60 -7.61 -10.94
CA THR A 268 11.27 -9.04 -11.07
C THR A 268 10.13 -9.25 -12.08
N LEU A 269 9.03 -8.50 -11.95
CA LEU A 269 7.90 -8.61 -12.89
C LEU A 269 8.29 -8.19 -14.31
N PHE A 270 9.00 -7.08 -14.45
CA PHE A 270 9.39 -6.57 -15.76
C PHE A 270 10.39 -7.47 -16.48
N ASN A 271 11.37 -8.03 -15.78
CA ASN A 271 12.26 -9.02 -16.39
C ASN A 271 11.47 -10.29 -16.77
N ALA A 272 10.55 -10.77 -15.94
CA ALA A 272 9.72 -11.92 -16.29
C ALA A 272 8.84 -11.67 -17.53
N LEU A 273 8.27 -10.48 -17.68
CA LEU A 273 7.50 -10.10 -18.87
C LEU A 273 8.39 -9.90 -20.10
N ALA A 274 9.52 -9.20 -19.95
CA ALA A 274 10.49 -8.99 -21.03
C ALA A 274 11.01 -10.32 -21.59
N SER A 275 11.20 -11.33 -20.72
CA SER A 275 11.58 -12.67 -21.17
C SER A 275 10.54 -13.33 -22.08
N GLN A 276 9.25 -13.02 -21.90
CA GLN A 276 8.17 -13.53 -22.74
C GLN A 276 8.04 -12.77 -24.06
N PHE A 277 8.41 -11.50 -24.10
CA PHE A 277 8.34 -10.67 -25.31
C PHE A 277 9.55 -10.83 -26.22
N SER A 278 10.65 -11.39 -25.70
CA SER A 278 11.88 -11.52 -26.44
C SER A 278 11.76 -12.54 -27.59
N SER A 279 12.16 -12.12 -28.79
CA SER A 279 12.27 -12.98 -29.97
C SER A 279 13.55 -13.83 -29.96
N SER A 280 14.53 -13.49 -29.12
CA SER A 280 15.80 -14.21 -29.00
C SER A 280 15.83 -15.08 -27.75
N ALA A 281 16.17 -16.36 -27.93
CA ALA A 281 16.33 -17.30 -26.81
C ALA A 281 17.42 -16.84 -25.82
N SER A 282 18.49 -16.20 -26.30
CA SER A 282 19.58 -15.71 -25.44
C SER A 282 19.14 -14.51 -24.59
N LEU A 283 18.42 -13.55 -25.19
CA LEU A 283 17.88 -12.39 -24.47
C LEU A 283 16.78 -12.81 -23.47
N SER A 284 15.91 -13.74 -23.86
CA SER A 284 14.93 -14.33 -22.94
C SER A 284 15.62 -14.96 -21.73
N SER A 285 16.69 -15.73 -21.96
CA SER A 285 17.47 -16.36 -20.89
C SER A 285 18.16 -15.34 -19.99
N SER A 286 18.68 -14.22 -20.52
CA SER A 286 19.27 -13.16 -19.67
C SER A 286 18.25 -12.49 -18.76
N TYR A 287 17.03 -12.25 -19.24
CA TYR A 287 15.97 -11.70 -18.40
C TYR A 287 15.55 -12.67 -17.29
N ILE A 288 15.48 -13.97 -17.59
CA ILE A 288 15.23 -15.01 -16.58
C ILE A 288 16.36 -15.04 -15.54
N GLN A 289 17.61 -14.93 -15.98
CA GLN A 289 18.75 -14.89 -15.06
C GLN A 289 18.69 -13.67 -14.13
N ASN A 290 18.31 -12.49 -14.65
CA ASN A 290 18.13 -11.30 -13.82
C ASN A 290 17.04 -11.52 -12.75
N VAL A 291 15.93 -12.20 -13.09
CA VAL A 291 14.92 -12.58 -12.08
C VAL A 291 15.55 -13.47 -11.01
N ASN A 292 16.30 -14.50 -11.40
CA ASN A 292 16.96 -15.40 -10.46
C ASN A 292 17.93 -14.66 -9.52
N ASP A 293 18.73 -13.73 -10.06
CA ASP A 293 19.70 -12.96 -9.29
C ASP A 293 19.02 -12.01 -8.29
N LEU A 294 17.97 -11.30 -8.73
CA LEU A 294 17.16 -10.43 -7.88
C LEU A 294 16.53 -11.19 -6.72
N ILE A 295 15.93 -12.35 -7.02
CA ILE A 295 15.29 -13.20 -6.02
C ILE A 295 16.32 -13.80 -5.07
N ASN A 296 17.46 -14.28 -5.60
CA ASN A 296 18.51 -14.85 -4.78
C ASN A 296 19.02 -13.81 -3.77
N VAL A 297 19.40 -12.62 -4.23
CA VAL A 297 19.93 -11.58 -3.35
C VAL A 297 18.91 -11.13 -2.30
N PHE A 298 17.64 -10.92 -2.69
CA PHE A 298 16.67 -10.33 -1.77
C PHE A 298 16.03 -11.36 -0.82
N PHE A 299 15.85 -12.62 -1.24
CA PHE A 299 15.03 -13.59 -0.48
C PHE A 299 15.74 -14.89 -0.09
N LEU A 300 16.82 -15.30 -0.78
CA LEU A 300 17.34 -16.66 -0.63
C LEU A 300 18.78 -16.73 -0.12
N ASP A 301 19.65 -15.82 -0.54
CA ASP A 301 21.06 -15.81 -0.16
C ASP A 301 21.19 -15.58 1.35
N SER A 302 21.81 -16.54 2.04
CA SER A 302 21.99 -16.51 3.50
C SER A 302 22.62 -15.21 4.06
N LYS A 303 23.37 -14.46 3.24
CA LYS A 303 24.03 -13.21 3.64
C LYS A 303 23.17 -11.97 3.42
N THR A 304 22.19 -12.02 2.51
CA THR A 304 21.44 -10.82 2.08
C THR A 304 19.92 -10.95 2.14
N ALA A 305 19.42 -12.17 2.31
CA ALA A 305 18.00 -12.48 2.29
C ALA A 305 17.24 -11.82 3.44
N MET A 306 16.14 -11.16 3.11
CA MET A 306 15.14 -10.70 4.06
C MET A 306 14.49 -11.90 4.77
N ASN A 307 14.32 -11.82 6.09
CA ASN A 307 13.55 -12.79 6.86
C ASN A 307 12.06 -12.71 6.46
N PRO A 308 11.32 -13.84 6.43
CA PRO A 308 9.95 -13.90 5.90
C PRO A 308 8.88 -13.34 6.87
N ASN A 309 9.07 -12.11 7.34
CA ASN A 309 8.17 -11.38 8.22
C ASN A 309 8.39 -9.86 8.09
N VAL A 310 7.46 -9.05 8.61
CA VAL A 310 7.64 -7.59 8.77
C VAL A 310 7.41 -7.16 10.22
N ASN A 311 8.04 -7.86 11.16
CA ASN A 311 7.93 -7.57 12.60
C ASN A 311 8.34 -6.13 12.97
N PHE A 312 9.14 -5.47 12.12
CA PHE A 312 9.58 -4.08 12.28
C PHE A 312 9.17 -3.19 11.10
N GLY A 313 8.14 -3.60 10.35
CA GLY A 313 7.51 -2.79 9.33
C GLY A 313 6.76 -1.61 9.95
N GLN A 314 6.89 -0.44 9.35
CA GLN A 314 6.34 0.85 9.75
C GLN A 314 6.42 1.11 11.26
N MET A 315 7.59 0.85 11.84
CA MET A 315 7.83 1.11 13.26
C MET A 315 7.62 2.60 13.59
N VAL A 316 6.78 2.85 14.59
CA VAL A 316 6.70 4.16 15.25
C VAL A 316 7.90 4.28 16.17
N ARG A 317 8.65 5.36 16.04
CA ARG A 317 9.86 5.58 16.84
C ARG A 317 9.48 6.24 18.16
N GLY A 318 10.31 6.09 19.18
CA GLY A 318 10.11 6.76 20.47
C GLY A 318 10.70 5.99 21.64
N PRO A 319 10.49 6.46 22.88
CA PRO A 319 10.97 5.79 24.08
C PRO A 319 10.23 4.48 24.36
N GLY A 320 10.90 3.58 25.09
CA GLY A 320 10.33 2.31 25.57
C GLY A 320 10.19 1.25 24.49
N ASP A 321 9.51 0.16 24.85
CA ASP A 321 9.36 -1.02 23.98
C ASP A 321 8.44 -0.74 22.79
N ASN A 322 7.45 0.14 22.95
CA ASN A 322 6.53 0.49 21.87
C ASN A 322 7.25 1.20 20.72
N GLY A 323 8.31 1.97 21.01
CA GLY A 323 9.16 2.61 20.00
C GLY A 323 10.11 1.66 19.25
N GLN A 324 10.04 0.36 19.57
CA GLN A 324 10.93 -0.70 19.09
C GLN A 324 10.15 -1.88 18.48
N ARG A 325 8.89 -1.69 18.09
CA ARG A 325 8.05 -2.71 17.45
C ARG A 325 7.43 -2.16 16.16
N GLY A 326 7.29 -3.03 15.16
CA GLY A 326 6.52 -2.70 13.96
C GLY A 326 5.03 -2.55 14.26
N THR A 327 4.30 -2.03 13.28
CA THR A 327 2.85 -1.83 13.33
C THR A 327 2.17 -2.70 12.27
N PHE A 328 0.85 -2.86 12.37
CA PHE A 328 0.08 -3.59 11.36
C PHE A 328 0.15 -2.93 9.98
N THR A 329 0.46 -1.63 9.91
CA THR A 329 0.56 -0.88 8.66
C THR A 329 1.78 -1.33 7.85
N GLY A 330 2.79 -1.93 8.49
CA GLY A 330 3.99 -2.49 7.86
C GLY A 330 3.72 -3.56 6.80
N ILE A 331 2.56 -4.22 6.84
CA ILE A 331 2.13 -5.18 5.81
C ILE A 331 2.02 -4.48 4.44
N LEU A 332 1.70 -3.18 4.39
CA LEU A 332 1.63 -2.41 3.14
C LEU A 332 2.99 -2.28 2.45
N ASP A 333 4.11 -2.35 3.17
CA ASP A 333 5.42 -2.09 2.58
C ASP A 333 5.89 -3.23 1.67
N ILE A 334 5.39 -4.44 1.92
CA ILE A 334 5.72 -5.65 1.18
C ILE A 334 4.62 -6.11 0.22
N ARG A 335 3.61 -5.26 -0.06
CA ARG A 335 2.56 -5.55 -1.04
C ARG A 335 3.07 -5.90 -2.44
N GLY A 336 4.29 -5.45 -2.78
CA GLY A 336 5.00 -5.84 -4.01
C GLY A 336 5.28 -7.34 -4.12
N ILE A 337 5.10 -8.13 -3.06
CA ILE A 337 5.17 -9.60 -3.10
C ILE A 337 4.20 -10.19 -4.14
N VAL A 338 3.07 -9.53 -4.40
CA VAL A 338 2.12 -9.90 -5.47
C VAL A 338 2.81 -9.93 -6.83
N LYS A 339 3.59 -8.89 -7.17
CA LYS A 339 4.36 -8.81 -8.42
C LYS A 339 5.44 -9.89 -8.51
N ILE A 340 6.11 -10.16 -7.38
CA ILE A 340 7.18 -11.16 -7.29
C ILE A 340 6.64 -12.56 -7.58
N VAL A 341 5.58 -12.95 -6.89
CA VAL A 341 5.01 -14.29 -7.10
C VAL A 341 4.32 -14.40 -8.47
N ASN A 342 3.74 -13.31 -8.98
CA ASN A 342 3.21 -13.27 -10.34
C ASN A 342 4.31 -13.49 -11.40
N ALA A 343 5.45 -12.82 -11.25
CA ALA A 343 6.62 -13.01 -12.11
C ALA A 343 7.09 -14.47 -12.15
N LEU A 344 7.23 -15.11 -10.98
CA LEU A 344 7.64 -16.51 -10.90
C LEU A 344 6.61 -17.46 -11.53
N LEU A 345 5.30 -17.19 -11.35
CA LEU A 345 4.25 -17.95 -12.03
C LEU A 345 4.30 -17.77 -13.56
N ILE A 346 4.57 -16.57 -14.06
CA ILE A 346 4.77 -16.33 -15.50
C ILE A 346 5.92 -17.21 -16.02
N LEU A 347 7.06 -17.20 -15.33
CA LEU A 347 8.24 -17.99 -15.71
C LEU A 347 7.98 -19.50 -15.66
N ARG A 348 7.20 -20.02 -14.69
CA ARG A 348 6.80 -21.44 -14.64
C ARG A 348 6.12 -21.88 -15.93
N THR A 349 5.32 -21.02 -16.54
CA THR A 349 4.56 -21.35 -17.74
C THR A 349 5.34 -21.16 -19.05
N GLY A 350 6.50 -20.49 -19.01
CA GLY A 350 7.43 -20.34 -20.13
C GLY A 350 8.39 -21.52 -20.31
N VAL A 351 8.49 -22.42 -19.32
CA VAL A 351 9.20 -23.70 -19.47
C VAL A 351 8.39 -24.57 -20.42
N ARG A 352 8.89 -24.73 -21.65
CA ARG A 352 8.22 -25.39 -22.79
C ARG A 352 7.51 -26.68 -22.38
N LYS A 353 6.26 -26.85 -22.83
CA LYS A 353 5.60 -28.16 -23.00
C LYS A 353 6.60 -29.12 -23.66
N GLY A 354 7.09 -30.09 -22.90
CA GLY A 354 8.08 -31.07 -23.36
C GLY A 354 9.14 -31.43 -22.31
N SER A 355 9.39 -30.59 -21.30
CA SER A 355 10.13 -31.03 -20.11
C SER A 355 9.13 -31.70 -19.16
N ASP A 356 9.23 -33.02 -19.07
CA ASP A 356 8.41 -33.86 -18.23
C ASP A 356 8.45 -33.37 -16.77
N VAL A 357 7.33 -32.81 -16.31
CA VAL A 357 7.16 -32.31 -14.94
C VAL A 357 7.22 -33.47 -13.93
N SER A 358 7.07 -34.71 -14.38
CA SER A 358 7.14 -35.92 -13.54
C SER A 358 8.57 -36.41 -13.25
N GLN A 359 9.61 -35.78 -13.82
CA GLN A 359 11.03 -36.08 -13.59
C GLN A 359 11.70 -35.16 -12.55
N ARG A 360 10.92 -34.41 -11.76
CA ARG A 360 11.47 -33.53 -10.72
C ARG A 360 11.80 -34.38 -9.48
N GLY A 361 12.96 -35.04 -9.52
CA GLY A 361 13.49 -35.86 -8.44
C GLY A 361 13.79 -35.07 -7.16
N GLU A 362 13.86 -35.80 -6.04
CA GLU A 362 14.07 -35.28 -4.68
C GLU A 362 15.40 -34.51 -4.48
N ASP A 363 16.28 -34.46 -5.49
CA ASP A 363 17.53 -33.68 -5.51
C ASP A 363 17.34 -32.19 -5.91
N ASP A 364 16.10 -31.74 -6.21
CA ASP A 364 15.73 -30.36 -6.63
C ASP A 364 15.73 -29.32 -5.48
N VAL A 365 16.77 -29.35 -4.64
CA VAL A 365 17.00 -28.37 -3.56
C VAL A 365 17.58 -27.04 -4.09
N GLN A 366 17.86 -26.89 -5.39
CA GLN A 366 18.52 -25.70 -5.94
C GLN A 366 17.80 -24.95 -7.08
N SER A 367 16.51 -25.17 -7.34
CA SER A 367 15.75 -24.20 -8.15
C SER A 367 15.30 -22.98 -7.31
N VAL A 368 15.53 -21.76 -7.82
CA VAL A 368 15.07 -20.50 -7.20
C VAL A 368 13.59 -20.54 -6.86
N ASP A 369 12.77 -21.18 -7.71
CA ASP A 369 11.34 -21.39 -7.47
C ASP A 369 11.06 -22.23 -6.22
N ALA A 370 11.73 -23.38 -6.06
CA ALA A 370 11.54 -24.25 -4.90
C ALA A 370 12.00 -23.56 -3.60
N ALA A 371 13.10 -22.83 -3.65
CA ALA A 371 13.58 -22.03 -2.53
C ALA A 371 12.61 -20.89 -2.18
N MET A 372 12.04 -20.22 -3.18
CA MET A 372 11.00 -19.20 -2.95
C MET A 372 9.71 -19.79 -2.41
N ARG A 373 9.30 -21.00 -2.81
CA ARG A 373 8.15 -21.68 -2.19
C ARG A 373 8.38 -21.90 -0.70
N ARG A 374 9.60 -22.21 -0.26
CA ARG A 374 9.94 -22.31 1.18
C ARG A 374 9.85 -20.95 1.88
N TRP A 375 10.41 -19.89 1.30
CA TRP A 375 10.33 -18.54 1.86
C TRP A 375 8.88 -18.05 1.95
N VAL A 376 8.12 -18.18 0.87
CA VAL A 376 6.71 -17.78 0.80
C VAL A 376 5.86 -18.61 1.76
N SER A 377 6.14 -19.90 1.94
CA SER A 377 5.44 -20.73 2.94
C SER A 377 5.64 -20.20 4.37
N GLN A 378 6.86 -19.74 4.70
CA GLN A 378 7.13 -19.13 6.00
C GLN A 378 6.43 -17.77 6.13
N TYR A 379 6.42 -16.97 5.06
CA TYR A 379 5.75 -15.68 5.05
C TYR A 379 4.22 -15.80 5.16
N VAL A 380 3.61 -16.76 4.46
CA VAL A 380 2.17 -17.07 4.58
C VAL A 380 1.83 -17.53 6.00
N HIS A 381 2.66 -18.39 6.59
CA HIS A 381 2.49 -18.78 7.99
C HIS A 381 2.54 -17.56 8.92
N TRP A 382 3.49 -16.65 8.71
CA TRP A 382 3.55 -15.39 9.48
C TRP A 382 2.31 -14.50 9.23
N LEU A 383 1.85 -14.35 7.98
CA LEU A 383 0.64 -13.59 7.67
C LEU A 383 -0.62 -14.14 8.36
N GLN A 384 -0.70 -15.45 8.56
CA GLN A 384 -1.85 -16.12 9.15
C GLN A 384 -1.81 -16.19 10.68
N THR A 385 -0.65 -15.96 11.32
CA THR A 385 -0.45 -16.20 12.76
C THR A 385 0.09 -15.00 13.52
N SER A 386 0.64 -14.00 12.84
CA SER A 386 1.18 -12.80 13.48
C SER A 386 0.05 -11.88 13.94
N PRO A 387 0.08 -11.37 15.18
CA PRO A 387 -0.87 -10.37 15.65
C PRO A 387 -0.86 -9.08 14.79
N LEU A 388 0.27 -8.72 14.19
CA LEU A 388 0.37 -7.58 13.28
C LEU A 388 -0.45 -7.83 12.00
N ALA A 389 -0.35 -9.04 11.46
CA ALA A 389 -1.03 -9.43 10.24
C ALA A 389 -2.53 -9.66 10.47
N GLU A 390 -2.91 -10.26 11.59
CA GLU A 390 -4.32 -10.38 12.03
C GLU A 390 -4.96 -8.99 12.19
N LYS A 391 -4.25 -8.05 12.83
CA LYS A 391 -4.73 -6.67 12.95
C LYS A 391 -4.91 -6.02 11.58
N ALA A 392 -3.96 -6.17 10.66
CA ALA A 392 -4.08 -5.65 9.28
C ALA A 392 -5.27 -6.28 8.52
N ALA A 393 -5.47 -7.59 8.63
CA ALA A 393 -6.57 -8.32 8.01
C ALA A 393 -7.94 -7.82 8.49
N SER A 394 -8.05 -7.45 9.77
CA SER A 394 -9.29 -6.94 10.36
C SER A 394 -9.63 -5.50 9.96
N ARG A 395 -8.71 -4.74 9.34
CA ARG A 395 -8.96 -3.33 9.04
C ARG A 395 -9.98 -3.18 7.91
N PRO A 396 -10.98 -2.29 8.06
CA PRO A 396 -12.08 -2.19 7.11
C PRO A 396 -11.73 -1.41 5.83
N ASN A 397 -10.53 -0.83 5.74
CA ASN A 397 -10.08 0.06 4.68
C ASN A 397 -9.00 -0.62 3.81
N ASN A 398 -8.24 0.18 3.06
CA ASN A 398 -7.15 -0.27 2.18
C ASN A 398 -6.16 -1.28 2.81
N HIS A 399 -5.91 -1.23 4.12
CA HIS A 399 -5.03 -2.21 4.79
C HIS A 399 -5.54 -3.65 4.66
N GLY A 400 -6.83 -3.88 4.94
CA GLY A 400 -7.45 -5.20 4.78
C GLY A 400 -7.52 -5.64 3.32
N SER A 401 -7.77 -4.70 2.41
CA SER A 401 -7.77 -4.93 0.97
C SER A 401 -6.42 -5.42 0.47
N PHE A 402 -5.31 -4.78 0.88
CA PHE A 402 -3.95 -5.19 0.50
C PHE A 402 -3.48 -6.46 1.21
N PHE A 403 -3.88 -6.69 2.46
CA PHE A 403 -3.63 -7.96 3.14
C PHE A 403 -4.21 -9.13 2.33
N THR A 404 -5.47 -8.99 1.91
CA THR A 404 -6.17 -9.99 1.09
C THR A 404 -5.43 -10.30 -0.21
N ALA A 405 -4.97 -9.26 -0.92
CA ALA A 405 -4.23 -9.41 -2.17
C ALA A 405 -2.93 -10.19 -1.99
N GLN A 406 -2.17 -9.89 -0.92
CA GLN A 406 -0.93 -10.58 -0.61
C GLN A 406 -1.16 -12.05 -0.25
N LEU A 407 -2.14 -12.33 0.61
CA LEU A 407 -2.44 -13.70 1.04
C LEU A 407 -2.92 -14.56 -0.13
N ALA A 408 -3.88 -14.07 -0.92
CA ALA A 408 -4.40 -14.82 -2.07
C ALA A 408 -3.32 -15.07 -3.13
N ALA A 409 -2.52 -14.05 -3.49
CA ALA A 409 -1.44 -14.19 -4.46
C ALA A 409 -0.37 -15.21 -4.03
N THR A 410 0.00 -15.20 -2.74
CA THR A 410 1.01 -16.12 -2.20
C THR A 410 0.46 -17.55 -2.06
N GLN A 411 -0.80 -17.74 -1.69
CA GLN A 411 -1.48 -19.04 -1.73
C GLN A 411 -1.48 -19.62 -3.16
N MET A 412 -1.84 -18.80 -4.17
CA MET A 412 -1.79 -19.21 -5.58
C MET A 412 -0.39 -19.68 -6.00
N PHE A 413 0.66 -18.98 -5.55
CA PHE A 413 2.05 -19.35 -5.83
C PHE A 413 2.47 -20.67 -5.20
N LEU A 414 1.98 -20.96 -3.99
CA LEU A 414 2.22 -22.24 -3.31
C LEU A 414 1.43 -23.40 -3.92
N GLY A 415 0.47 -23.11 -4.80
CA GLY A 415 -0.41 -24.09 -5.45
C GLY A 415 -1.78 -24.23 -4.77
N ASP A 416 -2.03 -23.50 -3.68
CA ASP A 416 -3.27 -23.50 -2.93
C ASP A 416 -4.31 -22.56 -3.57
N LYS A 417 -4.85 -22.99 -4.72
CA LYS A 417 -5.88 -22.23 -5.45
C LYS A 417 -7.22 -22.17 -4.70
N ALA A 418 -7.56 -23.24 -3.98
CA ALA A 418 -8.80 -23.31 -3.22
C ALA A 418 -8.77 -22.35 -2.03
N GLY A 419 -7.67 -22.32 -1.27
CA GLY A 419 -7.46 -21.35 -0.21
C GLY A 419 -7.44 -19.92 -0.74
N ALA A 420 -6.81 -19.65 -1.89
CA ALA A 420 -6.84 -18.33 -2.51
C ALA A 420 -8.25 -17.87 -2.90
N ILE A 421 -9.07 -18.74 -3.49
CA ILE A 421 -10.49 -18.44 -3.77
C ILE A 421 -11.25 -18.18 -2.46
N GLN A 422 -11.03 -18.98 -1.42
CA GLN A 422 -11.70 -18.77 -0.12
C GLN A 422 -11.31 -17.43 0.51
N THR A 423 -10.03 -17.07 0.47
CA THR A 423 -9.53 -15.76 0.95
C THR A 423 -10.24 -14.61 0.25
N LEU A 424 -10.31 -14.64 -1.09
CA LEU A 424 -10.99 -13.61 -1.87
C LEU A 424 -12.50 -13.58 -1.60
N THR A 425 -13.14 -14.74 -1.55
CA THR A 425 -14.59 -14.86 -1.27
C THR A 425 -14.92 -14.26 0.09
N SER A 426 -14.14 -14.61 1.12
CA SER A 426 -14.34 -14.10 2.49
C SER A 426 -14.17 -12.58 2.57
N PHE A 427 -13.25 -12.01 1.79
CA PHE A 427 -13.10 -10.56 1.69
C PHE A 427 -14.31 -9.89 1.00
N PHE A 428 -14.71 -10.40 -0.17
CA PHE A 428 -15.80 -9.80 -0.96
C PHE A 428 -17.18 -9.94 -0.28
N GLU A 429 -17.43 -11.06 0.40
CA GLU A 429 -18.65 -11.31 1.18
C GLU A 429 -18.58 -10.76 2.61
N GLY A 430 -17.44 -10.20 3.01
CA GLY A 430 -17.20 -9.67 4.36
C GLY A 430 -16.86 -8.20 4.34
N SER A 431 -15.57 -7.85 4.50
CA SER A 431 -15.09 -6.47 4.64
C SER A 431 -15.46 -5.57 3.45
N PHE A 432 -15.42 -6.09 2.22
CA PHE A 432 -15.76 -5.33 1.03
C PHE A 432 -17.19 -4.77 1.05
N LEU A 433 -18.13 -5.49 1.68
CA LEU A 433 -19.55 -5.12 1.67
C LEU A 433 -19.81 -3.70 2.18
N ASN A 434 -18.95 -3.16 3.04
CA ASN A 434 -19.08 -1.81 3.55
C ASN A 434 -18.06 -0.83 2.98
N GLN A 435 -17.12 -1.24 2.13
CA GLN A 435 -16.07 -0.33 1.63
C GLN A 435 -16.57 0.70 0.61
N ILE A 436 -17.66 0.40 -0.10
CA ILE A 436 -18.18 1.26 -1.18
C ILE A 436 -19.66 1.56 -0.93
N ALA A 437 -19.98 2.84 -0.77
CA ALA A 437 -21.33 3.37 -0.64
C ALA A 437 -22.12 3.29 -1.94
N SER A 438 -23.45 3.48 -1.91
CA SER A 438 -24.27 3.45 -3.13
C SER A 438 -23.87 4.50 -4.17
N SER A 439 -23.26 5.60 -3.73
CA SER A 439 -22.71 6.65 -4.61
C SER A 439 -21.45 6.23 -5.35
N GLY A 440 -20.72 5.22 -4.87
CA GLY A 440 -19.35 4.91 -5.25
C GLY A 440 -18.28 5.55 -4.34
N GLU A 441 -18.68 6.40 -3.39
CA GLU A 441 -17.76 6.88 -2.36
C GLU A 441 -17.17 5.72 -1.56
N GLN A 442 -15.95 5.92 -1.04
CA GLN A 442 -15.23 5.00 -0.18
C GLN A 442 -15.10 5.62 1.22
N PRO A 443 -16.10 5.45 2.11
CA PRO A 443 -16.22 6.19 3.37
C PRO A 443 -14.98 6.12 4.28
N MET A 444 -14.30 4.97 4.30
CA MET A 444 -13.10 4.80 5.14
C MET A 444 -11.86 5.52 4.59
N GLU A 445 -11.85 5.84 3.30
CA GLU A 445 -10.75 6.52 2.62
C GLU A 445 -10.99 8.03 2.53
N CYS A 446 -12.25 8.46 2.41
CA CYS A 446 -12.60 9.87 2.24
C CYS A 446 -12.43 10.70 3.52
N VAL A 447 -12.46 10.06 4.70
CA VAL A 447 -12.23 10.73 6.00
C VAL A 447 -10.76 11.09 6.24
N ARG A 448 -9.86 10.59 5.38
CA ARG A 448 -8.41 10.86 5.46
C ARG A 448 -8.08 12.26 4.96
N THR A 449 -6.91 12.78 5.36
CA THR A 449 -6.47 14.12 4.94
C THR A 449 -6.06 14.23 3.46
N ARG A 450 -5.90 13.09 2.79
CA ARG A 450 -5.56 12.94 1.37
C ARG A 450 -6.56 12.01 0.65
N PRO A 451 -7.82 12.41 0.54
CA PRO A 451 -8.89 11.49 0.15
C PRO A 451 -8.82 11.07 -1.31
N TRP A 452 -8.23 11.85 -2.24
CA TRP A 452 -8.01 11.37 -3.61
C TRP A 452 -6.98 10.23 -3.64
N HIS A 453 -5.87 10.41 -2.93
CA HIS A 453 -4.83 9.39 -2.81
C HIS A 453 -5.37 8.10 -2.21
N TYR A 454 -6.06 8.15 -1.07
CA TYR A 454 -6.55 6.94 -0.40
C TYR A 454 -7.65 6.23 -1.17
N ARG A 455 -8.52 6.95 -1.90
CA ARG A 455 -9.47 6.33 -2.84
C ARG A 455 -8.75 5.56 -3.94
N SER A 456 -7.73 6.17 -4.54
CA SER A 456 -6.91 5.52 -5.59
C SER A 456 -6.16 4.32 -5.01
N PHE A 457 -5.57 4.47 -3.82
CA PHE A 457 -4.79 3.43 -3.16
C PHE A 457 -5.64 2.23 -2.73
N ASN A 458 -6.87 2.41 -2.26
CA ASN A 458 -7.76 1.29 -2.00
C ASN A 458 -8.24 0.63 -3.32
N LEU A 459 -8.51 1.43 -4.37
CA LEU A 459 -8.86 0.91 -5.69
C LEU A 459 -7.75 0.01 -6.27
N GLU A 460 -6.47 0.33 -6.06
CA GLU A 460 -5.34 -0.54 -6.40
C GLU A 460 -5.51 -1.96 -5.82
N ALA A 461 -5.80 -2.05 -4.52
CA ALA A 461 -5.99 -3.33 -3.84
C ALA A 461 -7.25 -4.06 -4.29
N LEU A 462 -8.38 -3.36 -4.43
CA LEU A 462 -9.65 -3.93 -4.89
C LEU A 462 -9.54 -4.52 -6.31
N ILE A 463 -8.92 -3.77 -7.22
CA ILE A 463 -8.65 -4.21 -8.59
C ILE A 463 -7.71 -5.41 -8.61
N THR A 464 -6.65 -5.38 -7.81
CA THR A 464 -5.73 -6.54 -7.68
C THR A 464 -6.47 -7.78 -7.21
N ASN A 465 -7.33 -7.68 -6.19
CA ASN A 465 -8.16 -8.77 -5.69
C ASN A 465 -9.12 -9.31 -6.78
N ALA A 466 -9.75 -8.42 -7.55
CA ALA A 466 -10.62 -8.84 -8.65
C ALA A 466 -9.85 -9.55 -9.78
N LYS A 467 -8.63 -9.09 -10.11
CA LYS A 467 -7.74 -9.73 -11.09
C LYS A 467 -7.24 -11.10 -10.64
N LEU A 468 -6.94 -11.27 -9.35
CA LEU A 468 -6.60 -12.58 -8.77
C LEU A 468 -7.78 -13.56 -8.91
N GLY A 469 -9.01 -13.10 -8.62
CA GLY A 469 -10.23 -13.86 -8.88
C GLY A 469 -10.41 -14.24 -10.34
N ASP A 470 -10.20 -13.27 -11.24
CA ASP A 470 -10.30 -13.47 -12.69
C ASP A 470 -9.34 -14.56 -13.18
N GLN A 471 -8.08 -14.53 -12.73
CA GLN A 471 -7.09 -15.58 -13.01
C GLN A 471 -7.54 -16.97 -12.52
N LEU A 472 -8.31 -17.04 -11.43
CA LEU A 472 -8.85 -18.26 -10.84
C LEU A 472 -10.21 -18.68 -11.44
N GLY A 473 -10.79 -17.90 -12.35
CA GLY A 473 -12.08 -18.19 -12.98
C GLY A 473 -13.28 -17.58 -12.25
N ALA A 474 -13.08 -16.82 -11.19
CA ALA A 474 -14.13 -16.12 -10.45
C ALA A 474 -14.34 -14.69 -10.98
N ASN A 475 -15.56 -14.19 -10.89
CA ASN A 475 -15.91 -12.83 -11.33
C ASN A 475 -16.20 -11.91 -10.13
N PHE A 476 -15.16 -11.54 -9.39
CA PHE A 476 -15.32 -10.57 -8.30
C PHE A 476 -15.49 -9.13 -8.78
N TRP A 477 -15.26 -8.83 -10.06
CA TRP A 477 -15.59 -7.52 -10.63
C TRP A 477 -17.08 -7.20 -10.49
N ALA A 478 -17.94 -8.18 -10.76
CA ALA A 478 -19.39 -8.01 -10.64
C ALA A 478 -19.92 -8.08 -9.20
N HIS A 479 -19.06 -8.31 -8.20
CA HIS A 479 -19.49 -8.39 -6.82
C HIS A 479 -19.94 -7.01 -6.34
N LYS A 480 -21.10 -6.95 -5.69
CA LYS A 480 -21.71 -5.71 -5.22
C LYS A 480 -21.45 -5.55 -3.73
N SER A 481 -21.20 -4.31 -3.29
CA SER A 481 -21.24 -3.97 -1.88
C SER A 481 -22.66 -4.16 -1.32
N LYS A 482 -22.80 -4.06 0.00
CA LYS A 482 -24.11 -4.03 0.68
C LYS A 482 -25.04 -2.94 0.09
N TYR A 483 -24.47 -1.90 -0.49
CA TYR A 483 -25.19 -0.76 -1.05
C TYR A 483 -25.35 -0.84 -2.58
N GLY A 484 -25.05 -1.99 -3.18
CA GLY A 484 -25.26 -2.24 -4.61
C GLY A 484 -24.16 -1.71 -5.54
N ALA A 485 -23.10 -1.11 -4.98
CA ALA A 485 -22.01 -0.53 -5.74
C ALA A 485 -20.92 -1.56 -6.08
N THR A 486 -20.22 -1.36 -7.19
CA THR A 486 -19.10 -2.20 -7.63
C THR A 486 -17.79 -1.42 -7.63
N ILE A 487 -16.68 -2.09 -7.97
CA ILE A 487 -15.40 -1.43 -8.23
C ILE A 487 -15.55 -0.37 -9.33
N GLN A 488 -16.36 -0.63 -10.36
CA GLN A 488 -16.65 0.37 -11.41
C GLN A 488 -17.32 1.61 -10.84
N THR A 489 -18.32 1.45 -9.96
CA THR A 489 -19.00 2.57 -9.30
C THR A 489 -18.01 3.45 -8.54
N ALA A 490 -17.03 2.86 -7.84
CA ALA A 490 -16.03 3.61 -7.09
C ALA A 490 -15.03 4.38 -7.98
N VAL A 491 -14.60 3.79 -9.10
CA VAL A 491 -13.77 4.50 -10.09
C VAL A 491 -14.55 5.65 -10.73
N ASP A 492 -15.79 5.39 -11.15
CA ASP A 492 -16.67 6.39 -11.76
C ASP A 492 -16.93 7.57 -10.81
N TYR A 493 -17.15 7.29 -9.53
CA TYR A 493 -17.30 8.31 -8.50
C TYR A 493 -16.03 9.16 -8.37
N THR A 494 -14.86 8.51 -8.22
CA THR A 494 -13.58 9.23 -8.03
C THR A 494 -13.21 10.07 -9.25
N MET A 495 -13.48 9.59 -10.48
CA MET A 495 -13.29 10.36 -11.72
C MET A 495 -14.12 11.65 -11.76
N GLY A 496 -15.27 11.69 -11.08
CA GLY A 496 -16.15 12.85 -11.02
C GLY A 496 -15.76 13.90 -9.99
N LEU A 497 -14.76 13.64 -9.15
CA LEU A 497 -14.31 14.54 -8.09
C LEU A 497 -13.23 15.52 -8.58
N ASP A 498 -13.10 16.63 -7.86
CA ASP A 498 -11.92 17.51 -7.96
C ASP A 498 -10.79 16.94 -7.08
N PRO A 499 -9.61 16.59 -7.65
CA PRO A 499 -8.45 16.13 -6.87
C PRO A 499 -7.86 17.22 -5.97
N GLY A 500 -8.23 18.49 -6.16
CA GLY A 500 -7.69 19.61 -5.43
C GLY A 500 -6.19 19.77 -5.69
N ARG A 501 -5.36 19.49 -4.67
CA ARG A 501 -3.89 19.55 -4.76
C ARG A 501 -3.23 18.18 -4.93
N GLU A 502 -4.02 17.10 -4.95
CA GLU A 502 -3.53 15.74 -5.11
C GLU A 502 -3.30 15.42 -6.60
N ASP A 503 -2.53 14.37 -6.88
CA ASP A 503 -2.14 14.01 -8.25
C ASP A 503 -3.23 13.16 -8.93
N PRO A 504 -3.95 13.69 -9.93
CA PRO A 504 -4.99 12.93 -10.62
C PRO A 504 -4.47 11.74 -11.43
N SER A 505 -3.18 11.71 -11.76
CA SER A 505 -2.58 10.58 -12.48
C SER A 505 -2.57 9.28 -11.67
N GLU A 506 -2.67 9.36 -10.33
CA GLU A 506 -2.78 8.19 -9.45
C GLU A 506 -4.00 7.30 -9.78
N LEU A 507 -5.08 7.88 -10.31
CA LEU A 507 -6.29 7.14 -10.67
C LEU A 507 -6.21 6.48 -12.06
N VAL A 508 -5.30 6.93 -12.94
CA VAL A 508 -5.25 6.53 -14.35
C VAL A 508 -5.10 5.02 -14.55
N PRO A 509 -4.20 4.29 -13.85
CA PRO A 509 -4.09 2.84 -14.01
C PRO A 509 -5.39 2.12 -13.61
N HIS A 510 -6.10 2.63 -12.61
CA HIS A 510 -7.37 2.06 -12.14
C HIS A 510 -8.50 2.29 -13.14
N VAL A 511 -8.50 3.44 -13.81
CA VAL A 511 -9.39 3.73 -14.94
C VAL A 511 -9.13 2.80 -16.12
N ALA A 512 -7.86 2.52 -16.45
CA ALA A 512 -7.50 1.57 -17.49
C ALA A 512 -8.03 0.16 -17.18
N ALA A 513 -7.81 -0.32 -15.94
CA ALA A 513 -8.31 -1.61 -15.50
C ALA A 513 -9.84 -1.72 -15.55
N VAL A 514 -10.57 -0.68 -15.14
CA VAL A 514 -12.05 -0.65 -15.22
C VAL A 514 -12.53 -0.57 -16.67
N ALA A 515 -11.89 0.23 -17.53
CA ALA A 515 -12.20 0.26 -18.96
C ALA A 515 -12.05 -1.14 -19.59
N ALA A 516 -11.00 -1.87 -19.22
CA ALA A 516 -10.76 -3.23 -19.68
C ALA A 516 -11.81 -4.23 -19.15
N ALA A 517 -12.17 -4.14 -17.86
CA ALA A 517 -13.06 -5.08 -17.18
C ALA A 517 -14.54 -4.88 -17.51
N TYR A 518 -14.98 -3.64 -17.72
CA TYR A 518 -16.39 -3.28 -17.92
C TYR A 518 -16.71 -2.72 -19.30
N GLY A 519 -15.69 -2.35 -20.09
CA GLY A 519 -15.84 -1.71 -21.39
C GLY A 519 -15.93 -0.18 -21.28
N ASP A 520 -15.75 0.50 -22.41
CA ASP A 520 -15.81 1.97 -22.51
C ASP A 520 -16.69 2.43 -23.69
N PRO A 521 -18.00 2.10 -23.71
CA PRO A 521 -18.87 2.38 -24.85
C PRO A 521 -19.06 3.88 -25.12
N SER A 522 -18.94 4.73 -24.08
CA SER A 522 -19.08 6.18 -24.20
C SER A 522 -17.74 6.92 -24.35
N GLY A 523 -16.60 6.22 -24.31
CA GLY A 523 -15.26 6.82 -24.36
C GLY A 523 -14.84 7.59 -23.09
N LYS A 524 -15.60 7.50 -21.99
CA LYS A 524 -15.39 8.30 -20.79
C LYS A 524 -14.07 7.95 -20.09
N TYR A 525 -13.69 6.67 -20.09
CA TYR A 525 -12.45 6.23 -19.47
C TYR A 525 -11.25 6.62 -20.31
N GLN A 526 -11.35 6.43 -21.63
CA GLN A 526 -10.34 6.87 -22.56
C GLN A 526 -10.06 8.37 -22.44
N ASP A 527 -11.11 9.19 -22.35
CA ASP A 527 -10.96 10.64 -22.27
C ASP A 527 -10.34 11.08 -20.94
N PHE A 528 -10.68 10.44 -19.83
CA PHE A 528 -10.00 10.65 -18.55
C PHE A 528 -8.51 10.32 -18.62
N MET A 529 -8.14 9.16 -19.17
CA MET A 529 -6.74 8.77 -19.32
C MET A 529 -5.98 9.75 -20.21
N LYS A 530 -6.53 10.16 -21.36
CA LYS A 530 -5.90 11.17 -22.24
C LYS A 530 -5.67 12.50 -21.52
N LYS A 531 -6.61 12.93 -20.66
CA LYS A 531 -6.53 14.19 -19.92
C LYS A 531 -5.41 14.19 -18.89
N TYR A 532 -5.25 13.11 -18.14
CA TYR A 532 -4.35 13.07 -16.97
C TYR A 532 -3.04 12.29 -17.21
N GLN A 533 -2.97 11.47 -18.26
CA GLN A 533 -1.78 10.74 -18.70
C GLN A 533 -1.82 10.51 -20.22
N PRO A 534 -1.52 11.54 -21.05
CA PRO A 534 -1.63 11.43 -22.51
C PRO A 534 -0.84 10.25 -23.12
N ASP A 535 0.24 9.84 -22.48
CA ASP A 535 1.11 8.72 -22.84
C ASP A 535 0.66 7.37 -22.23
N TYR A 536 -0.59 7.24 -21.77
CA TYR A 536 -1.09 6.05 -21.07
C TYR A 536 -0.83 4.73 -21.85
N LYS A 537 -0.84 4.77 -23.18
CA LYS A 537 -0.58 3.60 -24.04
C LYS A 537 0.88 3.12 -24.02
N GLN A 538 1.81 3.98 -23.62
CA GLN A 538 3.21 3.66 -23.40
C GLN A 538 3.48 3.20 -21.95
N ARG A 539 2.49 3.20 -21.06
CA ARG A 539 2.66 2.79 -19.67
C ARG A 539 2.50 1.27 -19.56
N ALA A 540 3.23 0.66 -18.62
CA ALA A 540 3.22 -0.79 -18.47
C ALA A 540 1.82 -1.36 -18.16
N PHE A 541 1.01 -0.63 -17.39
CA PHE A 541 -0.36 -1.07 -17.07
C PHE A 541 -1.22 -1.27 -18.31
N TRP A 542 -1.01 -0.48 -19.37
CA TRP A 542 -1.75 -0.64 -20.61
C TRP A 542 -1.55 -2.02 -21.25
N PHE A 543 -0.40 -2.68 -21.04
CA PHE A 543 -0.22 -4.04 -21.54
C PHE A 543 -1.18 -5.03 -20.87
N TYR A 544 -1.34 -4.96 -19.55
CA TYR A 544 -2.12 -5.94 -18.80
C TYR A 544 -3.55 -5.50 -18.44
N ASP A 545 -3.91 -4.25 -18.70
CA ASP A 545 -5.27 -3.72 -18.66
C ASP A 545 -5.93 -3.79 -20.04
N GLN A 546 -6.12 -5.01 -20.51
CA GLN A 546 -6.83 -5.31 -21.75
C GLN A 546 -8.00 -6.26 -21.45
N THR A 547 -9.13 -6.10 -22.15
CA THR A 547 -10.29 -6.99 -21.94
C THR A 547 -9.93 -8.48 -22.12
N SER A 548 -9.01 -8.80 -23.04
CA SER A 548 -8.50 -10.16 -23.25
C SER A 548 -7.57 -10.68 -22.14
N ALA A 549 -7.06 -9.78 -21.29
CA ALA A 549 -6.32 -10.09 -20.08
C ALA A 549 -7.23 -10.40 -18.88
N LEU A 550 -8.50 -10.01 -18.96
CA LEU A 550 -9.51 -10.17 -17.90
C LEU A 550 -10.69 -11.03 -18.39
N PRO A 551 -10.46 -12.30 -18.79
CA PRO A 551 -11.49 -13.13 -19.40
C PRO A 551 -12.76 -13.33 -18.57
N ASN A 552 -12.71 -13.24 -17.24
CA ASN A 552 -13.88 -13.51 -16.39
C ASN A 552 -14.61 -12.23 -15.93
N SER A 553 -14.08 -11.06 -16.27
CA SER A 553 -14.74 -9.75 -16.10
C SER A 553 -16.01 -9.61 -16.96
N PRO A 554 -16.89 -8.64 -16.65
CA PRO A 554 -18.10 -8.36 -17.43
C PRO A 554 -17.84 -8.21 -18.94
N ALA A 555 -16.91 -7.35 -19.35
CA ALA A 555 -16.54 -7.16 -20.76
C ALA A 555 -15.83 -8.39 -21.34
N GLY A 556 -15.00 -9.06 -20.53
CA GLY A 556 -14.33 -10.30 -20.91
C GLY A 556 -15.30 -11.41 -21.31
N LYS A 557 -16.34 -11.64 -20.50
CA LYS A 557 -17.42 -12.60 -20.80
C LYS A 557 -18.24 -12.20 -22.01
N ALA A 558 -18.66 -10.92 -22.07
CA ALA A 558 -19.42 -10.39 -23.20
C ALA A 558 -18.68 -10.59 -24.54
N SER A 559 -17.36 -10.37 -24.58
CA SER A 559 -16.54 -10.54 -25.78
C SER A 559 -16.46 -11.98 -26.31
N ARG A 560 -16.72 -12.99 -25.47
CA ARG A 560 -16.72 -14.41 -25.87
C ARG A 560 -18.08 -14.91 -26.37
N GLY A 561 -19.10 -14.05 -26.41
CA GLY A 561 -20.47 -14.50 -26.69
C GLY A 561 -21.06 -15.36 -25.57
N GLU A 562 -20.38 -15.44 -24.42
CA GLU A 562 -20.94 -15.83 -23.14
C GLU A 562 -21.82 -14.66 -22.68
N GLY A 563 -22.92 -14.42 -23.42
CA GLY A 563 -23.89 -13.39 -23.11
C GLY A 563 -24.30 -13.48 -21.65
N SER A 564 -24.54 -12.32 -21.03
CA SER A 564 -25.01 -12.18 -19.65
C SER A 564 -25.84 -13.40 -19.28
N VAL A 565 -25.29 -14.26 -18.41
CA VAL A 565 -26.15 -15.13 -17.62
C VAL A 565 -27.18 -14.15 -17.08
N LYS A 566 -28.46 -14.34 -17.45
CA LYS A 566 -29.54 -13.51 -16.90
C LYS A 566 -29.27 -13.48 -15.41
N GLU A 567 -29.17 -12.29 -14.80
CA GLU A 567 -29.17 -12.14 -13.34
C GLU A 567 -30.39 -12.92 -12.87
N THR A 568 -30.13 -14.15 -12.46
CA THR A 568 -31.09 -15.06 -11.90
C THR A 568 -30.58 -15.15 -10.48
N ASP A 569 -31.38 -14.59 -9.57
CA ASP A 569 -31.28 -15.02 -8.19
C ASP A 569 -31.39 -16.56 -8.16
N VAL A 570 -30.91 -17.20 -7.10
CA VAL A 570 -30.83 -18.67 -6.92
C VAL A 570 -32.21 -19.36 -7.14
N SER A 571 -33.28 -18.57 -7.23
CA SER A 571 -34.68 -18.94 -7.44
C SER A 571 -35.26 -18.69 -8.86
N GLY A 572 -34.50 -18.14 -9.83
CA GLY A 572 -34.97 -17.95 -11.21
C GLY A 572 -36.06 -16.88 -11.42
N HIS A 573 -36.24 -15.96 -10.48
CA HIS A 573 -37.20 -14.85 -10.57
C HIS A 573 -36.57 -13.62 -11.27
N PRO A 574 -37.37 -12.72 -11.91
CA PRO A 574 -36.87 -11.43 -12.38
C PRO A 574 -36.20 -10.70 -11.21
N ALA A 575 -35.04 -10.09 -11.45
CA ALA A 575 -34.32 -9.33 -10.42
C ALA A 575 -35.29 -8.39 -9.71
N ALA A 576 -35.58 -8.68 -8.44
CA ALA A 576 -36.36 -7.79 -7.59
C ALA A 576 -35.69 -6.41 -7.60
N SER A 577 -36.48 -5.33 -7.55
CA SER A 577 -35.94 -3.97 -7.43
C SER A 577 -35.00 -3.92 -6.23
N PHE A 578 -33.69 -3.82 -6.48
CA PHE A 578 -32.69 -3.72 -5.42
C PHE A 578 -32.94 -2.42 -4.67
N THR A 579 -33.36 -2.55 -3.42
CA THR A 579 -33.53 -1.41 -2.52
C THR A 579 -32.25 -1.25 -1.72
N VAL A 580 -31.60 -0.09 -1.84
CA VAL A 580 -30.41 0.22 -1.04
C VAL A 580 -30.81 0.16 0.44
N PRO A 581 -30.20 -0.71 1.25
CA PRO A 581 -30.54 -0.80 2.66
C PRO A 581 -30.17 0.51 3.38
N PRO A 582 -30.87 0.88 4.46
CA PRO A 582 -30.46 2.01 5.28
C PRO A 582 -29.06 1.77 5.84
N PHE A 583 -28.32 2.86 6.04
CA PHE A 583 -27.00 2.80 6.67
C PHE A 583 -27.10 2.12 8.04
N ALA A 584 -26.16 1.21 8.28
CA ALA A 584 -25.89 0.66 9.60
C ALA A 584 -24.37 0.63 9.78
N CYS A 585 -23.91 0.98 10.99
CA CYS A 585 -22.50 0.94 11.32
C CYS A 585 -21.90 -0.42 10.94
N PRO A 586 -20.80 -0.45 10.18
CA PRO A 586 -20.10 -1.69 9.92
C PRO A 586 -19.72 -2.38 11.24
N GLU A 587 -19.75 -3.70 11.25
CA GLU A 587 -19.54 -4.50 12.46
C GLU A 587 -18.20 -4.20 13.16
N GLN A 588 -17.19 -3.78 12.40
CA GLN A 588 -15.87 -3.37 12.90
C GLN A 588 -15.91 -2.19 13.89
N PHE A 589 -16.99 -1.41 13.90
CA PHE A 589 -17.21 -0.30 14.83
C PHE A 589 -17.94 -0.71 16.12
N LEU A 590 -18.57 -1.89 16.14
CA LEU A 590 -19.42 -2.32 17.24
C LEU A 590 -18.63 -2.95 18.39
N TYR A 591 -17.43 -3.46 18.12
CA TYR A 591 -16.62 -4.18 19.10
C TYR A 591 -15.50 -3.36 19.74
N GLU A 592 -15.29 -2.12 19.28
CA GLU A 592 -14.26 -1.25 19.83
C GLU A 592 -14.81 -0.46 21.03
N PRO A 593 -14.26 -0.61 22.26
CA PRO A 593 -14.78 0.04 23.47
C PRO A 593 -14.86 1.57 23.40
N SER A 594 -14.05 2.18 22.53
CA SER A 594 -14.01 3.62 22.29
C SER A 594 -15.14 4.14 21.37
N GLY A 595 -15.87 3.25 20.69
CA GLY A 595 -16.80 3.60 19.61
C GLY A 595 -16.11 4.09 18.33
N ALA A 596 -14.78 3.92 18.23
CA ALA A 596 -13.97 4.31 17.08
C ALA A 596 -13.02 3.19 16.66
N THR A 597 -12.90 2.97 15.35
CA THR A 597 -12.06 1.95 14.75
C THR A 597 -10.75 2.58 14.27
N GLU A 598 -9.63 1.93 14.57
CA GLU A 598 -8.32 2.34 14.06
C GLU A 598 -8.20 1.99 12.56
N PHE A 599 -8.06 2.98 11.70
CA PHE A 599 -7.93 2.81 10.25
C PHE A 599 -6.47 2.75 9.81
N ASP A 600 -5.60 3.44 10.51
CA ASP A 600 -4.16 3.53 10.31
C ASP A 600 -3.53 3.66 11.72
N ASP A 601 -2.24 3.41 11.87
CA ASP A 601 -1.62 3.40 13.20
C ASP A 601 -1.79 4.77 13.89
N GLY A 602 -2.47 4.78 15.04
CA GLY A 602 -2.79 5.98 15.79
C GLY A 602 -3.95 6.82 15.23
N LEU A 603 -4.61 6.42 14.14
CA LEU A 603 -5.75 7.13 13.54
C LEU A 603 -7.05 6.38 13.73
N PHE A 604 -7.93 6.95 14.56
CA PHE A 604 -9.21 6.39 14.93
C PHE A 604 -10.34 7.25 14.37
N PHE A 605 -11.34 6.59 13.79
CA PHE A 605 -12.55 7.24 13.29
C PHE A 605 -13.77 6.54 13.88
N SER A 606 -14.80 7.31 14.20
CA SER A 606 -16.08 6.81 14.70
C SER A 606 -17.04 6.48 13.55
N CYS A 607 -18.03 5.64 13.83
CA CYS A 607 -19.09 5.37 12.86
C CYS A 607 -19.83 6.67 12.45
N ALA A 608 -20.00 7.61 13.38
CA ALA A 608 -20.65 8.89 13.12
C ALA A 608 -19.89 9.76 12.11
N GLU A 609 -18.56 9.64 12.05
CA GLU A 609 -17.73 10.38 11.09
C GLU A 609 -17.84 9.82 9.67
N ILE A 610 -18.02 8.51 9.51
CA ILE A 610 -18.15 7.88 8.19
C ILE A 610 -19.61 7.82 7.69
N ALA A 611 -20.60 7.86 8.59
CA ALA A 611 -22.01 7.72 8.26
C ALA A 611 -22.51 8.66 7.15
N PRO A 612 -22.11 9.95 7.08
CA PRO A 612 -22.59 10.87 6.04
C PRO A 612 -22.15 10.52 4.61
N PHE A 613 -21.24 9.56 4.44
CA PHE A 613 -20.69 9.18 3.14
C PHE A 613 -21.35 7.92 2.54
N TYR A 614 -22.20 7.23 3.31
CA TYR A 614 -23.06 6.14 2.82
C TYR A 614 -24.38 6.66 2.27
#